data_AF-A0A163K622-F1
#
_entry.id   AF-A0A163K622-F1
#
_cell.length_a   1.000
_cell.length_b   1.000
_cell.length_c   1.000
_cell.angle_alpha   90.00
_cell.angle_beta   90.00
_cell.angle_gamma   90.00
#
_symmetry.space_group_name_H-M   'P 1'
#
loop_
_entity.id
_entity.type
_entity.pdbx_description
1 polymer ?
#
loop_
_entity_poly.entity_id
_entity_poly.type
_entity_poly.pdbx_seq_one_letter_code
_entity_poly.pdbx_strand_id
1 'polypeptide(L)'
;MRLAVRWFPLLLCCWVGRAGAAVDCAPSSGTFAINSPDDVATLNQCTAFTGNVTVAAKQIEDITLNGLKAVTGTLQITDVEGVLSISSTTLESVSTLILKDLPKLMTLTLPALSNFSKLDFTGLTALKGCEIATGAVQRDVHEVNIVNTALETMDWLKWPVASTLTIAANTKLTDFKLPYDRIAAGSSYQISINSALTNLDFSQLTGIYGSLMINGNKDSQLGFDKLETIDGYVRLSGPFTNITMPALTDINGALRAESSKNILSFCNWLSVQNRLFGHYDCTANGTNPPTASKTTVTTSRPTSAVTTTSASDGDNTSYNDESSLSTGVIIGIAVAMVVLISITLTASALFFRRRSRHKAQATAISEKGKTRSSSTLGEETNAPGVRYELGGRKSARELPGAGPVRELDGESLQEVDEGRLYFRDQKPASASPMGRFELP
;
A
#
# COMPACT_ATOMS: atom_id res chain seq x y z
N MET A 1 60.36 1.69 -8.87
CA MET A 1 58.94 1.69 -9.25
C MET A 1 58.61 0.33 -9.88
N ARG A 2 57.90 -0.55 -9.16
CA ARG A 2 57.41 -1.83 -9.69
C ARG A 2 55.91 -1.70 -9.89
N LEU A 3 55.46 -1.70 -11.15
CA LEU A 3 54.05 -1.77 -11.49
C LEU A 3 53.53 -3.18 -11.16
N ALA A 4 52.61 -3.27 -10.19
CA ALA A 4 51.82 -4.46 -9.95
C ALA A 4 50.57 -4.40 -10.84
N VAL A 5 50.60 -5.13 -11.95
CA VAL A 5 49.40 -5.39 -12.75
C VAL A 5 48.58 -6.44 -12.01
N ARG A 6 47.54 -6.00 -11.29
CA ARG A 6 46.56 -6.89 -10.67
C ARG A 6 45.60 -7.39 -11.77
N TRP A 7 45.79 -8.65 -12.16
CA TRP A 7 44.80 -9.42 -12.90
C TRP A 7 43.55 -9.59 -12.03
N PHE A 8 42.43 -9.01 -12.45
CA PHE A 8 41.12 -9.37 -11.94
C PHE A 8 40.73 -10.72 -12.55
N PRO A 9 40.34 -11.72 -11.74
CA PRO A 9 39.88 -12.98 -12.28
C PRO A 9 38.53 -12.75 -12.96
N LEU A 10 38.47 -12.98 -14.27
CA LEU A 10 37.21 -13.24 -14.96
C LEU A 10 36.52 -14.41 -14.23
N LEU A 11 35.45 -14.11 -13.51
CA LEU A 11 34.50 -15.13 -13.09
C LEU A 11 33.84 -15.67 -14.35
N LEU A 12 34.36 -16.79 -14.83
CA LEU A 12 33.69 -17.68 -15.76
C LEU A 12 32.45 -18.23 -15.03
N CYS A 13 31.32 -17.53 -15.11
CA CYS A 13 30.04 -18.18 -14.88
C CYS A 13 29.91 -19.26 -15.96
N CYS A 14 29.80 -20.53 -15.56
CA CYS A 14 29.55 -21.63 -16.47
C CYS A 14 28.19 -21.45 -17.15
N TRP A 15 28.19 -20.76 -18.29
CA TRP A 15 27.09 -20.78 -19.24
C TRP A 15 27.17 -22.11 -19.98
N VAL A 16 26.25 -23.03 -19.68
CA VAL A 16 26.06 -24.21 -20.52
C VAL A 16 25.39 -23.73 -21.80
N GLY A 17 26.21 -23.43 -22.82
CA GLY A 17 25.74 -23.10 -24.15
C GLY A 17 25.10 -24.31 -24.81
N ARG A 18 23.78 -24.26 -25.03
CA ARG A 18 23.08 -25.15 -25.95
C ARG A 18 22.29 -24.28 -26.92
N ALA A 19 22.67 -24.34 -28.20
CA ALA A 19 21.99 -23.64 -29.27
C ALA A 19 20.55 -24.14 -29.45
N GLY A 20 19.60 -23.22 -29.63
CA GLY A 20 18.27 -23.48 -30.19
C GLY A 20 17.09 -23.65 -29.22
N ALA A 21 17.25 -23.38 -27.92
CA ALA A 21 16.14 -23.36 -26.97
C ALA A 21 16.15 -22.08 -26.14
N ALA A 22 14.96 -21.61 -25.76
CA ALA A 22 14.72 -20.58 -24.76
C ALA A 22 15.66 -20.78 -23.56
N VAL A 23 16.63 -19.88 -23.36
CA VAL A 23 17.60 -19.99 -22.26
C VAL A 23 16.96 -19.37 -21.03
N ASP A 24 16.57 -20.19 -20.06
CA ASP A 24 16.13 -19.69 -18.77
C ASP A 24 17.36 -19.44 -17.89
N CYS A 25 17.52 -18.19 -17.45
CA CYS A 25 18.63 -17.75 -16.64
C CYS A 25 18.28 -17.83 -15.17
N ALA A 26 19.05 -18.59 -14.40
CA ALA A 26 18.85 -18.77 -12.96
C ALA A 26 20.23 -18.77 -12.27
N PRO A 27 20.79 -17.60 -11.93
CA PRO A 27 22.07 -17.55 -11.22
C PRO A 27 21.93 -18.18 -9.83
N SER A 28 22.95 -18.92 -9.38
CA SER A 28 22.96 -19.57 -8.07
C SER A 28 22.91 -18.58 -6.89
N SER A 29 23.34 -17.33 -7.11
CA SER A 29 23.20 -16.22 -6.18
C SER A 29 21.76 -15.74 -6.01
N GLY A 30 20.85 -16.12 -6.92
CA GLY A 30 19.48 -15.59 -7.00
C GLY A 30 19.37 -14.12 -7.40
N THR A 31 20.50 -13.42 -7.62
CA THR A 31 20.53 -12.01 -8.04
C THR A 31 21.58 -11.81 -9.14
N PHE A 32 21.21 -11.08 -10.19
CA PHE A 32 22.11 -10.64 -11.26
C PHE A 32 22.25 -9.13 -11.25
N ALA A 33 23.49 -8.64 -11.24
CA ALA A 33 23.80 -7.22 -11.22
C ALA A 33 24.29 -6.76 -12.59
N ILE A 34 23.60 -5.77 -13.16
CA ILE A 34 23.97 -5.10 -14.41
C ILE A 34 25.04 -4.05 -14.08
N ASN A 35 26.29 -4.31 -14.45
CA ASN A 35 27.47 -3.46 -14.25
C ASN A 35 27.95 -2.81 -15.55
N SER A 36 27.59 -3.38 -16.70
CA SER A 36 27.92 -2.85 -18.02
C SER A 36 26.79 -3.09 -19.04
N PRO A 37 26.85 -2.45 -20.23
CA PRO A 37 25.95 -2.78 -21.34
C PRO A 37 26.02 -4.24 -21.79
N ASP A 38 27.17 -4.91 -21.63
CA ASP A 38 27.33 -6.32 -21.97
C ASP A 38 26.47 -7.23 -21.07
N ASP A 39 26.23 -6.83 -19.83
CA ASP A 39 25.33 -7.54 -18.92
C ASP A 39 23.86 -7.45 -19.38
N VAL A 40 23.46 -6.32 -19.99
CA VAL A 40 22.14 -6.17 -20.62
C VAL A 40 22.03 -7.07 -21.85
N ALA A 41 23.07 -7.13 -22.68
CA ALA A 41 23.12 -8.05 -23.83
C ALA A 41 23.06 -9.52 -23.38
N THR A 42 23.67 -9.84 -22.24
CA THR A 42 23.63 -11.16 -21.62
C THR A 42 22.22 -11.50 -21.13
N LEU A 43 21.55 -10.58 -20.44
CA LEU A 43 20.15 -10.76 -20.02
C LEU A 43 19.20 -10.94 -21.20
N ASN A 44 19.44 -10.25 -22.31
CA ASN A 44 18.62 -10.40 -23.52
C ASN A 44 18.79 -11.74 -24.25
N GLN A 45 19.75 -12.57 -23.87
CA GLN A 45 19.83 -13.96 -24.34
C GLN A 45 18.88 -14.88 -23.56
N CYS A 46 18.39 -14.42 -22.41
CA CYS A 46 17.49 -15.16 -21.54
C CYS A 46 16.02 -14.94 -21.94
N THR A 47 15.22 -15.99 -21.93
CA THR A 47 13.76 -15.92 -22.11
C THR A 47 13.03 -15.69 -20.80
N ALA A 48 13.40 -16.41 -19.75
CA ALA A 48 12.93 -16.18 -18.39
C ALA A 48 14.13 -16.02 -17.45
N PHE A 49 13.97 -15.19 -16.43
CA PHE A 49 14.97 -14.97 -15.39
C PHE A 49 14.40 -15.35 -14.03
N THR A 50 15.03 -16.32 -13.37
CA THR A 50 14.66 -16.75 -12.01
C THR A 50 15.55 -16.04 -11.00
N GLY A 51 14.95 -15.14 -10.21
CA GLY A 51 15.64 -14.35 -9.20
C GLY A 51 15.43 -12.84 -9.38
N ASN A 52 16.34 -12.05 -8.81
CA ASN A 52 16.32 -10.59 -8.85
C ASN A 52 17.31 -10.05 -9.87
N VAL A 53 16.96 -8.92 -10.49
CA VAL A 53 17.85 -8.16 -11.38
C VAL A 53 18.06 -6.79 -10.76
N THR A 54 19.31 -6.40 -10.55
CA THR A 54 19.68 -5.08 -10.01
C THR A 54 20.59 -4.35 -10.97
N VAL A 55 20.51 -3.02 -11.06
CA VAL A 55 21.51 -2.22 -11.80
C VAL A 55 22.49 -1.59 -10.81
N ALA A 56 23.78 -1.86 -10.99
CA ALA A 56 24.86 -1.30 -10.18
C ALA A 56 25.74 -0.31 -10.96
N ALA A 57 25.63 -0.30 -12.30
CA ALA A 57 26.40 0.58 -13.15
C ALA A 57 25.90 2.03 -13.11
N LYS A 58 26.78 2.98 -12.80
CA LYS A 58 26.44 4.42 -12.82
C LYS A 58 26.39 5.06 -14.21
N GLN A 59 26.96 4.40 -15.22
CA GLN A 59 27.18 4.95 -16.56
C GLN A 59 26.29 4.30 -17.64
N ILE A 60 25.32 3.46 -17.26
CA ILE A 60 24.37 2.90 -18.23
C ILE A 60 23.28 3.95 -18.46
N GLU A 61 23.10 4.32 -19.72
CA GLU A 61 22.10 5.30 -20.15
C GLU A 61 20.79 4.62 -20.56
N ASP A 62 20.88 3.57 -21.38
CA ASP A 62 19.71 2.88 -21.91
C ASP A 62 19.68 1.41 -21.47
N ILE A 63 18.53 0.99 -20.94
CA ILE A 63 18.27 -0.39 -20.51
C ILE A 63 17.13 -0.94 -21.36
N THR A 64 17.47 -1.80 -22.32
CA THR A 64 16.50 -2.43 -23.21
C THR A 64 16.49 -3.93 -22.96
N LEU A 65 15.36 -4.47 -22.51
CA LEU A 65 15.19 -5.88 -22.11
C LEU A 65 14.28 -6.65 -23.08
N ASN A 66 14.51 -6.52 -24.40
CA ASN A 66 13.66 -7.11 -25.44
C ASN A 66 13.81 -8.63 -25.62
N GLY A 67 14.78 -9.27 -24.96
CA GLY A 67 14.88 -10.74 -24.95
C GLY A 67 14.05 -11.41 -23.85
N LEU A 68 13.89 -10.72 -22.71
CA LEU A 68 13.27 -11.26 -21.50
C LEU A 68 11.76 -11.18 -21.55
N LYS A 69 11.09 -12.32 -21.34
CA LYS A 69 9.64 -12.40 -21.15
C LYS A 69 9.20 -12.39 -19.70
N ALA A 70 10.01 -12.93 -18.80
CA ALA A 70 9.63 -13.10 -17.42
C ALA A 70 10.80 -12.87 -16.45
N VAL A 71 10.54 -12.18 -15.35
CA VAL A 71 11.42 -12.09 -14.18
C VAL A 71 10.62 -12.53 -12.96
N THR A 72 10.98 -13.67 -12.36
CA THR A 72 10.20 -14.22 -11.25
C THR A 72 10.31 -13.40 -9.96
N GLY A 73 11.41 -12.66 -9.80
CA GLY A 73 11.68 -11.83 -8.63
C GLY A 73 11.55 -10.34 -8.92
N THR A 74 12.44 -9.57 -8.30
CA THR A 74 12.43 -8.11 -8.35
C THR A 74 13.35 -7.59 -9.44
N LEU A 75 12.85 -6.70 -10.29
CA LEU A 75 13.67 -5.82 -11.13
C LEU A 75 13.84 -4.48 -10.40
N GLN A 76 15.06 -4.19 -9.94
CA GLN A 76 15.36 -3.01 -9.13
C GLN A 76 16.47 -2.16 -9.75
N ILE A 77 16.19 -0.87 -9.89
CA ILE A 77 17.15 0.14 -10.33
C ILE A 77 17.08 1.26 -9.30
N THR A 78 18.19 1.53 -8.61
CA THR A 78 18.23 2.45 -7.48
C THR A 78 19.52 3.24 -7.49
N ASP A 79 19.44 4.55 -7.27
CA ASP A 79 20.60 5.46 -7.15
C ASP A 79 21.50 5.44 -8.41
N VAL A 80 20.85 5.52 -9.59
CA VAL A 80 21.55 5.53 -10.88
C VAL A 80 21.18 6.80 -11.66
N GLU A 81 22.09 7.77 -11.64
CA GLU A 81 21.91 9.05 -12.32
C GLU A 81 22.07 8.98 -13.85
N GLY A 82 22.71 7.92 -14.36
CA GLY A 82 23.00 7.76 -15.79
C GLY A 82 21.80 7.34 -16.62
N VAL A 83 20.84 6.61 -16.05
CA VAL A 83 19.76 5.98 -16.82
C VAL A 83 18.80 7.03 -17.36
N LEU A 84 18.70 7.08 -18.68
CA LEU A 84 17.81 7.94 -19.46
C LEU A 84 16.54 7.19 -19.89
N SER A 85 16.67 5.90 -20.23
CA SER A 85 15.54 5.10 -20.69
C SER A 85 15.55 3.66 -20.18
N ILE A 86 14.35 3.13 -19.91
CA ILE A 86 14.11 1.72 -19.62
C ILE A 86 12.98 1.24 -20.53
N SER A 87 13.24 0.21 -21.31
CA SER A 87 12.24 -0.32 -22.25
C SER A 87 12.26 -1.84 -22.38
N SER A 88 11.09 -2.43 -22.65
CA SER A 88 10.95 -3.80 -23.10
C SER A 88 9.64 -4.00 -23.84
N THR A 89 9.70 -4.60 -25.03
CA THR A 89 8.51 -4.99 -25.80
C THR A 89 8.05 -6.42 -25.52
N THR A 90 8.86 -7.21 -24.80
CA THR A 90 8.63 -8.65 -24.59
C THR A 90 8.43 -9.02 -23.13
N LEU A 91 8.77 -8.16 -22.17
CA LEU A 91 8.63 -8.42 -20.75
C LEU A 91 7.15 -8.45 -20.34
N GLU A 92 6.62 -9.67 -20.23
CA GLU A 92 5.22 -9.96 -19.89
C GLU A 92 5.01 -10.04 -18.37
N SER A 93 6.03 -10.44 -17.60
CA SER A 93 5.91 -10.62 -16.15
C SER A 93 7.12 -10.16 -15.35
N VAL A 94 6.85 -9.48 -14.23
CA VAL A 94 7.83 -9.14 -13.18
C VAL A 94 7.11 -9.17 -11.84
N SER A 95 7.64 -9.83 -10.81
CA SER A 95 6.95 -9.86 -9.51
C SER A 95 6.88 -8.45 -8.89
N THR A 96 8.02 -7.77 -8.85
CA THR A 96 8.15 -6.42 -8.28
C THR A 96 9.07 -5.56 -9.14
N LEU A 97 8.62 -4.36 -9.51
CA LEU A 97 9.42 -3.36 -10.23
C LEU A 97 9.70 -2.17 -9.31
N ILE A 98 10.98 -1.89 -9.05
CA ILE A 98 11.43 -0.81 -8.18
C ILE A 98 12.35 0.11 -8.96
N LEU A 99 11.92 1.36 -9.16
CA LEU A 99 12.70 2.42 -9.79
C LEU A 99 12.82 3.57 -8.79
N LYS A 100 14.02 3.78 -8.26
CA LYS A 100 14.27 4.75 -7.19
C LYS A 100 15.44 5.66 -7.49
N ASP A 101 15.26 6.96 -7.27
CA ASP A 101 16.30 7.97 -7.36
C ASP A 101 17.02 7.91 -8.72
N LEU A 102 16.23 8.01 -9.80
CA LEU A 102 16.69 8.03 -11.20
C LEU A 102 16.37 9.41 -11.79
N PRO A 103 17.15 10.46 -11.44
CA PRO A 103 16.77 11.84 -11.72
C PRO A 103 16.75 12.20 -13.20
N LYS A 104 17.42 11.41 -14.06
CA LYS A 104 17.48 11.62 -15.52
C LYS A 104 16.62 10.65 -16.32
N LEU A 105 15.87 9.74 -15.68
CA LEU A 105 15.01 8.80 -16.40
C LEU A 105 13.88 9.57 -17.07
N MET A 106 13.86 9.59 -18.40
CA MET A 106 12.88 10.31 -19.21
C MET A 106 11.80 9.38 -19.78
N THR A 107 12.17 8.13 -20.08
CA THR A 107 11.30 7.19 -20.79
C THR A 107 11.22 5.85 -20.05
N LEU A 108 10.01 5.40 -19.77
CA LEU A 108 9.71 4.08 -19.24
C LEU A 108 8.61 3.42 -20.09
N THR A 109 8.97 2.35 -20.81
CA THR A 109 8.07 1.70 -21.77
C THR A 109 8.09 0.18 -21.60
N LEU A 110 7.04 -0.36 -20.98
CA LEU A 110 6.82 -1.78 -20.69
C LEU A 110 5.39 -2.20 -21.11
N PRO A 111 5.01 -2.08 -22.40
CA PRO A 111 3.64 -2.30 -22.85
C PRO A 111 3.14 -3.73 -22.66
N ALA A 112 4.02 -4.73 -22.84
CA ALA A 112 3.66 -6.15 -22.72
C ALA A 112 3.44 -6.61 -21.28
N LEU A 113 3.80 -5.79 -20.29
CA LEU A 113 3.76 -6.19 -18.89
C LEU A 113 2.32 -6.44 -18.44
N SER A 114 1.97 -7.67 -18.10
CA SER A 114 0.61 -8.05 -17.73
C SER A 114 0.53 -8.75 -16.37
N ASN A 115 1.66 -9.12 -15.77
CA ASN A 115 1.69 -9.84 -14.51
C ASN A 115 2.74 -9.26 -13.56
N PHE A 116 2.26 -8.55 -12.54
CA PHE A 116 3.08 -7.95 -11.50
C PHE A 116 2.28 -7.73 -10.22
N SER A 117 2.96 -7.69 -9.08
CA SER A 117 2.35 -7.45 -7.77
C SER A 117 2.63 -6.06 -7.22
N LYS A 118 3.79 -5.47 -7.54
CA LYS A 118 4.23 -4.18 -6.97
C LYS A 118 4.96 -3.32 -7.98
N LEU A 119 4.57 -2.04 -8.02
CA LEU A 119 5.29 -0.96 -8.70
C LEU A 119 5.70 0.09 -7.66
N ASP A 120 6.98 0.45 -7.63
CA ASP A 120 7.51 1.47 -6.73
C ASP A 120 8.41 2.44 -7.49
N PHE A 121 7.85 3.59 -7.85
CA PHE A 121 8.50 4.67 -8.58
C PHE A 121 8.69 5.85 -7.64
N THR A 122 9.92 6.07 -7.20
CA THR A 122 10.24 7.14 -6.27
C THR A 122 11.40 7.98 -6.80
N GLY A 123 11.28 9.31 -6.82
CA GLY A 123 12.40 10.19 -7.20
C GLY A 123 12.75 10.15 -8.69
N LEU A 124 11.74 9.99 -9.55
CA LEU A 124 11.89 9.98 -11.02
C LEU A 124 11.60 11.38 -11.58
N THR A 125 12.47 12.34 -11.26
CA THR A 125 12.20 13.78 -11.44
C THR A 125 12.23 14.27 -12.89
N ALA A 126 12.66 13.44 -13.84
CA ALA A 126 12.60 13.73 -15.27
C ALA A 126 11.53 12.92 -16.03
N LEU A 127 10.88 11.96 -15.37
CA LEU A 127 9.92 11.06 -16.01
C LEU A 127 8.57 11.76 -16.16
N LYS A 128 8.25 12.22 -17.37
CA LYS A 128 7.00 12.96 -17.65
C LYS A 128 5.81 12.07 -17.98
N GLY A 129 6.08 10.89 -18.52
CA GLY A 129 5.07 9.89 -18.86
C GLY A 129 5.69 8.51 -18.86
N CYS A 130 4.84 7.49 -18.79
CA CYS A 130 5.24 6.11 -18.96
C CYS A 130 4.15 5.31 -19.67
N GLU A 131 4.56 4.24 -20.32
CA GLU A 131 3.67 3.25 -20.92
C GLU A 131 3.90 1.93 -20.22
N ILE A 132 2.92 1.50 -19.42
CA ILE A 132 3.02 0.27 -18.63
C ILE A 132 1.70 -0.47 -18.77
N ALA A 133 1.78 -1.78 -19.00
CA ALA A 133 0.63 -2.68 -18.99
C ALA A 133 -0.54 -2.17 -19.83
N THR A 134 -0.30 -2.01 -21.14
CA THR A 134 -1.32 -1.47 -22.05
C THR A 134 -2.49 -2.43 -22.28
N GLY A 135 -2.27 -3.73 -22.02
CA GLY A 135 -3.29 -4.77 -22.02
C GLY A 135 -3.93 -5.01 -20.64
N ALA A 136 -4.73 -6.08 -20.55
CA ALA A 136 -5.32 -6.51 -19.28
C ALA A 136 -4.25 -7.08 -18.34
N VAL A 137 -4.28 -6.68 -17.07
CA VAL A 137 -3.44 -7.25 -16.03
C VAL A 137 -4.05 -8.59 -15.58
N GLN A 138 -3.24 -9.64 -15.52
CA GLN A 138 -3.67 -11.02 -15.23
C GLN A 138 -3.64 -11.39 -13.75
N ARG A 139 -3.08 -10.52 -12.89
CA ARG A 139 -2.98 -10.73 -11.44
C ARG A 139 -3.38 -9.49 -10.66
N ASP A 140 -3.72 -9.71 -9.40
CA ASP A 140 -3.99 -8.63 -8.46
C ASP A 140 -2.71 -7.82 -8.22
N VAL A 141 -2.80 -6.52 -8.48
CA VAL A 141 -1.73 -5.57 -8.18
C VAL A 141 -1.92 -5.13 -6.74
N HIS A 142 -0.99 -5.48 -5.87
CA HIS A 142 -1.10 -5.18 -4.44
C HIS A 142 -0.66 -3.75 -4.11
N GLU A 143 0.45 -3.28 -4.67
CA GLU A 143 1.05 -2.01 -4.27
C GLU A 143 1.51 -1.19 -5.49
N VAL A 144 1.09 0.07 -5.53
CA VAL A 144 1.54 1.06 -6.51
C VAL A 144 1.94 2.34 -5.77
N ASN A 145 3.24 2.64 -5.76
CA ASN A 145 3.78 3.87 -5.19
C ASN A 145 4.36 4.75 -6.29
N ILE A 146 3.81 5.93 -6.46
CA ILE A 146 4.26 6.96 -7.40
C ILE A 146 4.57 8.21 -6.59
N VAL A 147 5.85 8.40 -6.26
CA VAL A 147 6.28 9.42 -5.30
C VAL A 147 7.37 10.31 -5.88
N ASN A 148 7.21 11.62 -5.80
CA ASN A 148 8.22 12.59 -6.25
C ASN A 148 8.68 12.33 -7.71
N THR A 149 7.73 12.15 -8.61
CA THR A 149 7.98 12.01 -10.04
C THR A 149 7.55 13.28 -10.80
N ALA A 150 8.00 13.41 -12.04
CA ALA A 150 7.55 14.47 -12.94
C ALA A 150 6.38 14.05 -13.83
N LEU A 151 5.67 12.96 -13.50
CA LEU A 151 4.56 12.47 -14.30
C LEU A 151 3.47 13.54 -14.41
N GLU A 152 3.04 13.81 -15.63
CA GLU A 152 1.99 14.80 -15.93
C GLU A 152 0.60 14.17 -15.90
N THR A 153 0.49 12.90 -16.32
CA THR A 153 -0.75 12.10 -16.32
C THR A 153 -0.51 10.67 -15.84
N MET A 154 -1.58 9.97 -15.48
CA MET A 154 -1.56 8.55 -15.09
C MET A 154 -2.65 7.73 -15.78
N ASP A 155 -2.94 8.03 -17.05
CA ASP A 155 -3.94 7.32 -17.86
C ASP A 155 -3.61 5.84 -18.08
N TRP A 156 -2.35 5.47 -17.80
CA TRP A 156 -1.92 4.08 -17.80
C TRP A 156 -2.60 3.30 -16.68
N LEU A 157 -2.81 3.82 -15.45
CA LEU A 157 -3.35 3.06 -14.32
C LEU A 157 -4.86 2.76 -14.48
N LYS A 158 -5.18 1.65 -15.17
CA LYS A 158 -6.56 1.24 -15.53
C LYS A 158 -7.15 0.11 -14.68
N TRP A 159 -6.37 -0.48 -13.78
CA TRP A 159 -6.70 -1.70 -13.02
C TRP A 159 -6.83 -1.41 -11.53
N PRO A 160 -7.65 -2.19 -10.79
CA PRO A 160 -7.76 -2.08 -9.35
C PRO A 160 -6.44 -2.36 -8.62
N VAL A 161 -6.22 -1.70 -7.48
CA VAL A 161 -5.08 -1.92 -6.59
C VAL A 161 -5.58 -2.54 -5.29
N ALA A 162 -5.16 -3.77 -5.00
CA ALA A 162 -5.73 -4.57 -3.93
C ALA A 162 -5.36 -4.06 -2.52
N SER A 163 -4.18 -3.45 -2.33
CA SER A 163 -3.68 -3.11 -0.99
C SER A 163 -3.34 -1.63 -0.85
N THR A 164 -2.34 -1.11 -1.56
CA THR A 164 -1.86 0.26 -1.31
C THR A 164 -1.65 1.01 -2.61
N LEU A 165 -2.31 2.16 -2.73
CA LEU A 165 -2.06 3.13 -3.80
C LEU A 165 -1.56 4.43 -3.17
N THR A 166 -0.32 4.79 -3.46
CA THR A 166 0.28 6.06 -3.00
C THR A 166 0.64 6.92 -4.20
N ILE A 167 0.02 8.08 -4.32
CA ILE A 167 0.33 9.09 -5.33
C ILE A 167 0.70 10.35 -4.57
N ALA A 168 2.01 10.60 -4.39
CA ALA A 168 2.46 11.68 -3.53
C ALA A 168 3.59 12.53 -4.08
N ALA A 169 3.56 13.84 -3.78
CA ALA A 169 4.63 14.77 -4.16
C ALA A 169 4.92 14.83 -5.67
N ASN A 170 3.96 14.45 -6.53
CA ASN A 170 4.12 14.55 -7.98
C ASN A 170 3.72 15.98 -8.40
N THR A 171 4.69 16.88 -8.39
CA THR A 171 4.45 18.33 -8.55
C THR A 171 3.98 18.73 -9.96
N LYS A 172 4.04 17.82 -10.93
CA LYS A 172 3.63 18.02 -12.32
C LYS A 172 2.34 17.31 -12.70
N LEU A 173 1.83 16.43 -11.84
CA LEU A 173 0.59 15.70 -12.08
C LEU A 173 -0.59 16.67 -12.01
N THR A 174 -1.35 16.82 -13.10
CA THR A 174 -2.50 17.75 -13.16
C THR A 174 -3.84 17.04 -13.02
N ASP A 175 -3.91 15.79 -13.45
CA ASP A 175 -5.14 15.01 -13.57
C ASP A 175 -4.92 13.59 -13.04
N PHE A 176 -5.87 13.10 -12.25
CA PHE A 176 -5.94 11.69 -11.88
C PHE A 176 -7.39 11.22 -11.81
N LYS A 177 -7.67 10.13 -12.52
CA LYS A 177 -8.96 9.47 -12.55
C LYS A 177 -8.85 8.08 -11.96
N LEU A 178 -9.76 7.73 -11.06
CA LEU A 178 -9.91 6.37 -10.57
C LEU A 178 -10.92 5.61 -11.45
N PRO A 179 -10.49 4.61 -12.24
CA PRO A 179 -11.33 4.03 -13.29
C PRO A 179 -12.22 2.87 -12.83
N TYR A 180 -12.19 2.52 -11.55
CA TYR A 180 -12.95 1.41 -10.98
C TYR A 180 -13.86 1.90 -9.85
N ASP A 181 -14.83 1.06 -9.50
CA ASP A 181 -16.00 1.43 -8.71
C ASP A 181 -15.83 1.21 -7.19
N ARG A 182 -14.76 0.53 -6.77
CA ARG A 182 -14.61 0.14 -5.38
C ARG A 182 -13.19 0.29 -4.84
N ILE A 183 -13.08 0.83 -3.62
CA ILE A 183 -11.88 0.68 -2.77
C ILE A 183 -12.17 -0.44 -1.78
N ALA A 184 -11.46 -1.58 -1.91
CA ALA A 184 -11.74 -2.79 -1.16
C ALA A 184 -11.39 -2.66 0.33
N ALA A 185 -11.98 -3.52 1.15
CA ALA A 185 -11.67 -3.60 2.58
C ALA A 185 -10.19 -3.99 2.77
N GLY A 186 -9.51 -3.33 3.69
CA GLY A 186 -8.07 -3.51 3.91
C GLY A 186 -7.16 -2.75 2.94
N SER A 187 -7.72 -2.11 1.90
CA SER A 187 -6.95 -1.24 1.00
C SER A 187 -6.74 0.16 1.61
N SER A 188 -5.64 0.83 1.25
CA SER A 188 -5.31 2.19 1.67
C SER A 188 -4.84 3.03 0.49
N TYR A 189 -5.67 4.00 0.10
CA TYR A 189 -5.41 4.90 -1.02
C TYR A 189 -5.06 6.28 -0.49
N GLN A 190 -3.89 6.78 -0.87
CA GLN A 190 -3.40 8.10 -0.47
C GLN A 190 -3.00 8.90 -1.71
N ILE A 191 -3.70 10.01 -1.93
CA ILE A 191 -3.35 10.99 -2.96
C ILE A 191 -3.01 12.30 -2.25
N SER A 192 -1.72 12.62 -2.15
CA SER A 192 -1.29 13.72 -1.29
C SER A 192 -0.14 14.57 -1.82
N ILE A 193 -0.19 15.89 -1.56
CA ILE A 193 0.93 16.81 -1.86
C ILE A 193 1.22 16.88 -3.38
N ASN A 194 0.21 16.66 -4.23
CA ASN A 194 0.36 16.86 -5.67
C ASN A 194 -0.09 18.29 -6.00
N SER A 195 0.85 19.24 -5.92
CA SER A 195 0.57 20.68 -5.93
C SER A 195 -0.01 21.23 -7.25
N ALA A 196 0.16 20.51 -8.36
CA ALA A 196 -0.44 20.84 -9.66
C ALA A 196 -1.76 20.11 -9.94
N LEU A 197 -2.14 19.15 -9.09
CA LEU A 197 -3.29 18.28 -9.31
C LEU A 197 -4.57 19.07 -9.06
N THR A 198 -5.27 19.41 -10.14
CA THR A 198 -6.50 20.22 -10.14
C THR A 198 -7.74 19.42 -10.48
N ASN A 199 -7.59 18.17 -10.91
CA ASN A 199 -8.70 17.33 -11.31
C ASN A 199 -8.54 15.93 -10.71
N LEU A 200 -9.42 15.61 -9.76
CA LEU A 200 -9.55 14.29 -9.16
C LEU A 200 -10.92 13.72 -9.52
N ASP A 201 -10.93 12.71 -10.38
CA ASP A 201 -12.16 12.07 -10.84
C ASP A 201 -12.40 10.75 -10.12
N PHE A 202 -13.43 10.74 -9.26
CA PHE A 202 -13.94 9.57 -8.55
C PHE A 202 -15.37 9.20 -9.00
N SER A 203 -15.80 9.64 -10.18
CA SER A 203 -17.16 9.45 -10.72
C SER A 203 -17.60 7.99 -10.88
N GLN A 204 -16.65 7.05 -10.89
CA GLN A 204 -16.96 5.62 -10.97
C GLN A 204 -17.16 4.97 -9.60
N LEU A 205 -16.65 5.56 -8.51
CA LEU A 205 -16.73 4.95 -7.19
C LEU A 205 -18.19 4.83 -6.72
N THR A 206 -18.60 3.61 -6.40
CA THR A 206 -19.87 3.25 -5.77
C THR A 206 -19.70 2.93 -4.29
N GLY A 207 -18.52 2.44 -3.87
CA GLY A 207 -18.27 2.10 -2.47
C GLY A 207 -16.83 2.20 -2.00
N ILE A 208 -16.64 2.72 -0.77
CA ILE A 208 -15.35 2.80 -0.10
C ILE A 208 -15.37 1.95 1.16
N TYR A 209 -14.71 0.79 1.10
CA TYR A 209 -14.61 -0.18 2.21
C TYR A 209 -13.22 -0.16 2.88
N GLY A 210 -12.21 0.38 2.19
CA GLY A 210 -10.87 0.66 2.73
C GLY A 210 -10.70 2.11 3.16
N SER A 211 -9.48 2.63 3.15
CA SER A 211 -9.22 4.05 3.40
C SER A 211 -8.97 4.84 2.11
N LEU A 212 -9.50 6.07 2.07
CA LEU A 212 -9.21 7.08 1.07
C LEU A 212 -8.76 8.36 1.76
N MET A 213 -7.52 8.77 1.51
CA MET A 213 -6.93 9.99 2.05
C MET A 213 -6.52 10.93 0.93
N ILE A 214 -7.11 12.12 0.93
CA ILE A 214 -6.83 13.19 -0.03
C ILE A 214 -6.38 14.41 0.76
N ASN A 215 -5.13 14.84 0.58
CA ASN A 215 -4.61 16.03 1.26
C ASN A 215 -3.52 16.79 0.50
N GLY A 216 -3.54 18.12 0.56
CA GLY A 216 -2.45 18.93 -0.03
C GLY A 216 -2.39 18.88 -1.56
N ASN A 217 -3.52 18.59 -2.21
CA ASN A 217 -3.70 18.75 -3.65
C ASN A 217 -4.36 20.11 -3.95
N LYS A 218 -4.27 20.58 -5.19
CA LYS A 218 -4.82 21.90 -5.59
C LYS A 218 -6.29 21.83 -6.02
N ASP A 219 -6.80 20.64 -6.32
CA ASP A 219 -8.19 20.41 -6.66
C ASP A 219 -9.13 21.06 -5.62
N SER A 220 -10.13 21.75 -6.16
CA SER A 220 -11.09 22.54 -5.40
C SER A 220 -12.52 22.03 -5.55
N GLN A 221 -12.75 21.06 -6.44
CA GLN A 221 -14.06 20.53 -6.78
C GLN A 221 -13.99 19.01 -6.73
N LEU A 222 -14.53 18.42 -5.66
CA LEU A 222 -14.46 16.98 -5.49
C LEU A 222 -15.84 16.33 -5.65
N GLY A 223 -16.00 15.51 -6.68
CA GLY A 223 -17.26 14.84 -7.00
C GLY A 223 -17.20 13.32 -6.84
N PHE A 224 -18.21 12.77 -6.18
CA PHE A 224 -18.43 11.33 -6.03
C PHE A 224 -19.87 10.98 -6.47
N ASP A 225 -20.12 11.10 -7.77
CA ASP A 225 -21.48 11.08 -8.34
C ASP A 225 -22.24 9.77 -8.07
N LYS A 226 -21.52 8.64 -8.03
CA LYS A 226 -22.10 7.31 -7.86
C LYS A 226 -21.85 6.69 -6.48
N LEU A 227 -21.19 7.40 -5.57
CA LEU A 227 -20.78 6.83 -4.29
C LEU A 227 -21.99 6.64 -3.38
N GLU A 228 -22.35 5.39 -3.11
CA GLU A 228 -23.51 4.99 -2.32
C GLU A 228 -23.14 4.69 -0.86
N THR A 229 -21.97 4.10 -0.63
CA THR A 229 -21.58 3.56 0.68
C THR A 229 -20.15 3.92 1.10
N ILE A 230 -19.99 4.36 2.36
CA ILE A 230 -18.69 4.48 3.04
C ILE A 230 -18.67 3.57 4.27
N ASP A 231 -18.07 2.39 4.13
CA ASP A 231 -17.83 1.43 5.22
C ASP A 231 -16.45 1.61 5.86
N GLY A 232 -15.50 2.15 5.09
CA GLY A 232 -14.13 2.37 5.53
C GLY A 232 -13.89 3.78 6.10
N TYR A 233 -12.75 4.38 5.77
CA TYR A 233 -12.39 5.71 6.27
C TYR A 233 -12.04 6.67 5.15
N VAL A 234 -12.76 7.78 5.06
CA VAL A 234 -12.51 8.83 4.08
C VAL A 234 -12.03 10.08 4.80
N ARG A 235 -10.83 10.58 4.45
CA ARG A 235 -10.31 11.87 4.91
C ARG A 235 -10.04 12.79 3.72
N LEU A 236 -10.74 13.91 3.70
CA LEU A 236 -10.61 14.96 2.68
C LEU A 236 -10.05 16.21 3.36
N SER A 237 -8.93 16.72 2.85
CA SER A 237 -8.31 17.95 3.36
C SER A 237 -7.76 18.80 2.21
N GLY A 238 -8.28 20.00 1.98
CA GLY A 238 -7.87 20.78 0.81
C GLY A 238 -8.54 22.14 0.67
N PRO A 239 -8.27 22.87 -0.42
CA PRO A 239 -8.92 24.15 -0.72
C PRO A 239 -10.27 23.96 -1.43
N PHE A 240 -11.10 23.02 -0.97
CA PHE A 240 -12.36 22.66 -1.62
C PHE A 240 -13.38 23.78 -1.52
N THR A 241 -13.92 24.25 -2.65
CA THR A 241 -15.09 25.12 -2.69
C THR A 241 -16.39 24.34 -2.90
N ASN A 242 -16.30 23.07 -3.30
CA ASN A 242 -17.43 22.17 -3.43
C ASN A 242 -17.01 20.71 -3.20
N ILE A 243 -17.88 19.96 -2.53
CA ILE A 243 -17.78 18.50 -2.39
C ILE A 243 -19.19 17.94 -2.64
N THR A 244 -19.34 16.98 -3.54
CA THR A 244 -20.65 16.39 -3.88
C THR A 244 -20.62 14.86 -3.74
N MET A 245 -21.65 14.33 -3.09
CA MET A 245 -21.87 12.89 -2.89
C MET A 245 -23.37 12.57 -3.03
N PRO A 246 -24.00 12.85 -4.19
CA PRO A 246 -25.46 12.85 -4.32
C PRO A 246 -26.12 11.49 -4.14
N ALA A 247 -25.40 10.39 -4.44
CA ALA A 247 -25.88 9.02 -4.30
C ALA A 247 -25.63 8.43 -2.90
N LEU A 248 -24.95 9.15 -1.99
CA LEU A 248 -24.53 8.60 -0.71
C LEU A 248 -25.74 8.35 0.19
N THR A 249 -25.92 7.08 0.57
CA THR A 249 -27.04 6.64 1.39
C THR A 249 -26.58 6.12 2.75
N ASP A 250 -25.39 5.52 2.80
CA ASP A 250 -24.86 4.87 4.00
C ASP A 250 -23.42 5.31 4.31
N ILE A 251 -23.20 5.70 5.56
CA ILE A 251 -21.87 5.76 6.16
C ILE A 251 -21.91 4.82 7.35
N ASN A 252 -21.20 3.70 7.29
CA ASN A 252 -21.01 2.78 8.42
C ASN A 252 -19.63 2.96 9.07
N GLY A 253 -18.67 3.48 8.29
CA GLY A 253 -17.33 3.81 8.77
C GLY A 253 -17.22 5.25 9.24
N ALA A 254 -16.26 5.99 8.67
CA ALA A 254 -16.08 7.40 9.01
C ALA A 254 -15.70 8.29 7.82
N LEU A 255 -16.26 9.51 7.82
CA LEU A 255 -16.00 10.55 6.82
C LEU A 255 -15.56 11.83 7.51
N ARG A 256 -14.35 12.32 7.20
CA ARG A 256 -13.86 13.61 7.69
C ARG A 256 -13.54 14.53 6.52
N ALA A 257 -14.20 15.69 6.47
CA ALA A 257 -13.96 16.72 5.46
C ALA A 257 -13.50 18.02 6.12
N GLU A 258 -12.34 18.51 5.69
CA GLU A 258 -11.74 19.74 6.19
C GLU A 258 -11.33 20.61 5.00
N SER A 259 -11.95 21.79 4.86
CA SER A 259 -11.61 22.72 3.79
C SER A 259 -11.06 24.04 4.30
N SER A 260 -10.03 24.55 3.64
CA SER A 260 -9.54 25.93 3.81
C SER A 260 -10.39 26.97 3.07
N LYS A 261 -11.45 26.53 2.39
CA LYS A 261 -12.47 27.35 1.72
C LYS A 261 -13.85 27.00 2.25
N ASN A 262 -14.87 27.71 1.74
CA ASN A 262 -16.25 27.51 2.16
C ASN A 262 -16.85 26.24 1.54
N ILE A 263 -17.21 25.27 2.39
CA ILE A 263 -18.00 24.07 2.05
C ILE A 263 -19.23 23.93 2.96
N LEU A 264 -19.78 25.03 3.48
CA LEU A 264 -20.89 25.01 4.42
C LEU A 264 -22.12 24.28 3.88
N SER A 265 -22.40 24.37 2.58
CA SER A 265 -23.49 23.63 1.94
C SER A 265 -23.34 22.13 2.09
N PHE A 266 -22.12 21.61 1.90
CA PHE A 266 -21.80 20.20 2.10
C PHE A 266 -21.89 19.82 3.59
N CYS A 267 -21.32 20.63 4.49
CA CYS A 267 -21.41 20.35 5.92
C CYS A 267 -22.85 20.33 6.44
N ASN A 268 -23.70 21.25 5.98
CA ASN A 268 -25.11 21.31 6.34
C ASN A 268 -25.89 20.14 5.75
N TRP A 269 -25.61 19.77 4.49
CA TRP A 269 -26.20 18.58 3.89
C TRP A 269 -25.87 17.32 4.70
N LEU A 270 -24.61 17.18 5.15
CA LEU A 270 -24.14 16.03 5.91
C LEU A 270 -24.79 15.95 7.31
N SER A 271 -25.04 17.10 7.96
CA SER A 271 -25.58 17.14 9.32
C SER A 271 -27.06 16.78 9.44
N VAL A 272 -27.82 16.91 8.35
CA VAL A 272 -29.27 16.62 8.33
C VAL A 272 -29.61 15.23 7.78
N GLN A 273 -28.61 14.39 7.48
CA GLN A 273 -28.85 13.05 6.99
C GLN A 273 -29.22 12.10 8.13
N ASN A 274 -30.52 11.87 8.32
CA ASN A 274 -31.06 10.96 9.33
C ASN A 274 -30.73 9.47 9.07
N ARG A 275 -30.04 9.13 7.97
CA ARG A 275 -29.71 7.75 7.57
C ARG A 275 -28.23 7.38 7.74
N LEU A 276 -27.37 8.34 8.07
CA LEU A 276 -25.93 8.08 8.21
C LEU A 276 -25.66 7.61 9.65
N PHE A 277 -25.33 6.33 9.81
CA PHE A 277 -25.10 5.71 11.12
C PHE A 277 -23.67 5.87 11.67
N GLY A 278 -22.72 6.18 10.79
CA GLY A 278 -21.30 6.27 11.09
C GLY A 278 -20.86 7.63 11.58
N HIS A 279 -19.55 7.79 11.77
CA HIS A 279 -18.99 9.03 12.28
C HIS A 279 -18.65 9.99 11.14
N TYR A 280 -19.19 11.20 11.19
CA TYR A 280 -18.81 12.24 10.24
C TYR A 280 -18.43 13.55 10.92
N ASP A 281 -17.41 14.21 10.37
CA ASP A 281 -16.91 15.51 10.83
C ASP A 281 -16.66 16.41 9.62
N CYS A 282 -17.15 17.65 9.67
CA CYS A 282 -17.04 18.62 8.60
C CYS A 282 -16.63 19.98 9.13
N THR A 283 -15.50 20.49 8.65
CA THR A 283 -14.97 21.81 8.99
C THR A 283 -14.82 22.65 7.73
N ALA A 284 -15.58 23.74 7.63
CA ALA A 284 -15.48 24.74 6.57
C ALA A 284 -14.75 25.99 7.09
N ASN A 285 -13.72 26.45 6.39
CA ASN A 285 -13.04 27.71 6.71
C ASN A 285 -13.30 28.73 5.60
N GLY A 286 -14.36 29.51 5.77
CA GLY A 286 -14.71 30.65 4.93
C GLY A 286 -15.08 31.81 5.84
N THR A 287 -14.54 33.00 5.58
CA THR A 287 -14.89 34.20 6.33
C THR A 287 -16.40 34.41 6.33
N ASN A 288 -16.95 34.50 7.54
CA ASN A 288 -18.34 34.69 7.95
C ASN A 288 -19.20 33.42 8.11
N PRO A 289 -19.53 33.03 9.35
CA PRO A 289 -20.57 32.04 9.60
C PRO A 289 -21.96 32.68 9.35
N PRO A 290 -22.87 32.05 8.61
CA PRO A 290 -24.29 32.23 8.87
C PRO A 290 -24.58 31.54 10.20
N THR A 291 -25.17 32.29 11.12
CA THR A 291 -25.69 31.88 12.42
C THR A 291 -26.30 30.47 12.37
N ALA A 292 -25.54 29.46 12.77
CA ALA A 292 -26.03 28.13 13.08
C ALA A 292 -25.91 27.92 14.58
N SER A 293 -27.06 27.96 15.23
CA SER A 293 -27.26 27.69 16.65
C SER A 293 -26.57 26.40 17.06
N LYS A 294 -25.55 26.49 17.92
CA LYS A 294 -25.07 25.36 18.71
C LYS A 294 -26.19 24.92 19.64
N THR A 295 -26.90 23.86 19.30
CA THR A 295 -27.64 23.08 20.29
C THR A 295 -26.68 22.07 20.89
N THR A 296 -25.90 22.53 21.86
CA THR A 296 -25.22 21.63 22.79
C THR A 296 -26.22 21.35 23.91
N VAL A 297 -26.75 20.13 23.97
CA VAL A 297 -27.59 19.71 25.10
C VAL A 297 -26.69 19.52 26.31
N THR A 298 -26.65 20.47 27.24
CA THR A 298 -26.22 20.23 28.63
C THR A 298 -26.87 21.24 29.58
N THR A 299 -27.34 20.73 30.70
CA THR A 299 -28.36 21.25 31.63
C THR A 299 -27.81 22.22 32.70
N SER A 300 -28.46 23.38 32.91
CA SER A 300 -28.64 24.19 34.17
C SER A 300 -27.43 24.53 35.10
N ARG A 301 -27.23 25.67 35.78
CA ARG A 301 -27.89 26.97 36.12
C ARG A 301 -26.80 27.87 36.79
N PRO A 302 -27.02 29.14 37.24
CA PRO A 302 -26.17 30.30 36.92
C PRO A 302 -25.51 30.94 38.17
N THR A 303 -24.84 32.09 38.06
CA THR A 303 -25.00 33.29 38.93
C THR A 303 -24.13 34.48 38.45
N SER A 304 -24.82 35.62 38.22
CA SER A 304 -24.50 37.06 38.36
C SER A 304 -23.15 37.63 37.86
N ALA A 305 -23.11 38.52 36.86
CA ALA A 305 -23.58 39.94 36.79
C ALA A 305 -22.62 40.95 37.45
N VAL A 306 -22.21 41.97 36.69
CA VAL A 306 -22.36 43.41 37.02
C VAL A 306 -21.82 44.29 35.88
N THR A 307 -22.57 45.38 35.67
CA THR A 307 -22.58 46.44 34.65
C THR A 307 -21.65 47.62 35.00
N THR A 308 -21.42 48.52 34.02
CA THR A 308 -21.28 50.02 34.04
C THR A 308 -20.03 50.53 33.29
N THR A 309 -20.14 51.12 32.08
CA THR A 309 -20.38 52.57 31.72
C THR A 309 -19.26 53.49 32.25
N SER A 310 -18.57 54.38 31.50
CA SER A 310 -18.98 55.32 30.45
C SER A 310 -17.77 55.91 29.68
N ALA A 311 -18.07 56.51 28.51
CA ALA A 311 -17.50 57.65 27.74
C ALA A 311 -16.24 58.40 28.29
N SER A 312 -15.37 59.04 27.51
CA SER A 312 -15.54 59.89 26.31
C SER A 312 -14.20 60.29 25.67
N ASP A 313 -14.30 60.73 24.41
CA ASP A 313 -13.45 61.66 23.64
C ASP A 313 -12.04 61.26 23.18
N GLY A 314 -11.80 61.55 21.91
CA GLY A 314 -10.73 60.99 21.11
C GLY A 314 -9.60 61.93 20.78
N ASP A 315 -8.64 61.38 20.02
CA ASP A 315 -7.95 62.08 18.95
C ASP A 315 -7.33 61.04 18.02
N ASN A 316 -7.23 61.38 16.75
CA ASN A 316 -6.91 60.48 15.66
C ASN A 316 -5.48 60.78 15.19
N THR A 317 -4.46 60.01 15.62
CA THR A 317 -3.18 59.94 14.91
C THR A 317 -2.52 58.56 15.08
N SER A 318 -2.11 58.00 13.95
CA SER A 318 -1.47 56.70 13.81
C SER A 318 -0.08 56.66 14.45
N TYR A 319 0.17 55.67 15.31
CA TYR A 319 1.52 55.23 15.69
C TYR A 319 1.55 53.70 15.68
N ASN A 320 2.30 53.13 14.75
CA ASN A 320 2.65 51.71 14.75
C ASN A 320 3.76 51.51 15.78
N ASP A 321 3.56 50.63 16.75
CA ASP A 321 4.62 50.22 17.68
C ASP A 321 4.78 48.69 17.64
N GLU A 322 5.83 48.28 16.93
CA GLU A 322 6.40 46.92 16.93
C GLU A 322 7.39 46.84 18.11
N SER A 323 7.05 46.08 19.14
CA SER A 323 7.96 45.83 20.26
C SER A 323 9.08 44.87 19.85
N SER A 324 10.23 45.44 19.49
CA SER A 324 11.48 44.70 19.26
C SER A 324 12.13 44.29 20.60
N LEU A 325 12.39 42.99 20.77
CA LEU A 325 13.19 42.46 21.88
C LEU A 325 14.67 42.37 21.46
N SER A 326 15.54 42.82 22.38
CA SER A 326 16.99 42.90 22.19
C SER A 326 17.66 41.54 22.02
N THR A 327 18.54 41.46 21.03
CA THR A 327 19.23 40.28 20.45
C THR A 327 20.06 39.44 21.45
N GLY A 328 20.22 39.87 22.70
CA GLY A 328 20.98 39.15 23.73
C GLY A 328 20.23 38.02 24.46
N VAL A 329 18.90 38.01 24.46
CA VAL A 329 18.09 37.02 25.23
C VAL A 329 17.69 35.79 24.38
N ILE A 330 17.74 35.93 23.05
CA ILE A 330 17.24 34.93 22.10
C ILE A 330 18.18 33.70 21.99
N ILE A 331 19.47 33.86 22.26
CA ILE A 331 20.47 32.78 22.10
C ILE A 331 20.49 31.82 23.32
N GLY A 332 20.09 32.28 24.51
CA GLY A 332 20.06 31.44 25.72
C GLY A 332 18.89 30.46 25.79
N ILE A 333 17.73 30.81 25.21
CA ILE A 333 16.51 30.00 25.28
C ILE A 333 16.52 28.89 24.21
N ALA A 334 17.18 29.11 23.07
CA ALA A 334 17.24 28.14 21.98
C ALA A 334 18.03 26.87 22.34
N VAL A 335 19.12 26.98 23.11
CA VAL A 335 19.98 25.83 23.44
C VAL A 335 19.33 24.92 24.50
N ALA A 336 18.61 25.48 25.47
CA ALA A 336 17.91 24.70 26.50
C ALA A 336 16.75 23.87 25.94
N MET A 337 16.04 24.40 24.93
CA MET A 337 14.92 23.70 24.28
C MET A 337 15.39 22.51 23.44
N VAL A 338 16.54 22.61 22.76
CA VAL A 338 17.09 21.50 21.96
C VAL A 338 17.55 20.32 22.85
N VAL A 339 18.09 20.61 24.04
CA VAL A 339 18.49 19.56 24.99
C VAL A 339 17.27 18.88 25.61
N LEU A 340 16.20 19.61 25.94
CA LEU A 340 14.96 19.01 26.46
C LEU A 340 14.21 18.19 25.39
N ILE A 341 14.21 18.63 24.14
CA ILE A 341 13.58 17.91 23.02
C ILE A 341 14.37 16.63 22.69
N SER A 342 15.71 16.65 22.76
CA SER A 342 16.52 15.44 22.51
C SER A 342 16.37 14.39 23.62
N ILE A 343 16.27 14.80 24.89
CA ILE A 343 16.03 13.88 26.02
C ILE A 343 14.63 13.25 25.94
N THR A 344 13.61 14.01 25.54
CA THR A 344 12.24 13.49 25.41
C THR A 344 12.09 12.55 24.21
N LEU A 345 12.76 12.82 23.08
CA LEU A 345 12.75 11.93 21.91
C LEU A 345 13.49 10.61 22.17
N THR A 346 14.61 10.64 22.90
CA THR A 346 15.36 9.43 23.25
C THR A 346 14.60 8.55 24.25
N ALA A 347 13.94 9.13 25.25
CA ALA A 347 13.07 8.40 26.17
C ALA A 347 11.87 7.77 25.45
N SER A 348 11.27 8.50 24.51
CA SER A 348 10.14 8.01 23.71
C SER A 348 10.56 6.84 22.81
N ALA A 349 11.71 6.93 22.13
CA ALA A 349 12.24 5.86 21.30
C ALA A 349 12.56 4.58 22.11
N LEU A 350 13.09 4.73 23.33
CA LEU A 350 13.34 3.59 24.23
C LEU A 350 12.05 2.94 24.74
N PHE A 351 11.02 3.75 25.01
CA PHE A 351 9.70 3.26 25.40
C PHE A 351 9.02 2.47 24.26
N PHE A 352 9.06 2.98 23.03
CA PHE A 352 8.54 2.28 21.85
C PHE A 352 9.31 1.00 21.52
N ARG A 353 10.64 0.99 21.68
CA ARG A 353 11.47 -0.22 21.53
C ARG A 353 11.20 -1.28 22.62
N ARG A 354 10.85 -0.88 23.84
CA ARG A 354 10.41 -1.83 24.88
C ARG A 354 9.03 -2.41 24.55
N ARG A 355 8.09 -1.59 24.08
CA ARG A 355 6.74 -2.03 23.71
C ARG A 355 6.73 -2.98 22.50
N SER A 356 7.63 -2.80 21.52
CA SER A 356 7.72 -3.70 20.37
C SER A 356 8.23 -5.09 20.76
N ARG A 357 9.13 -5.20 21.75
CA ARG A 357 9.63 -6.49 22.26
C ARG A 357 8.55 -7.29 22.98
N HIS A 358 7.61 -6.64 23.68
CA HIS A 358 6.47 -7.33 24.30
C HIS A 358 5.47 -7.88 23.27
N LYS A 359 5.38 -7.30 22.07
CA LYS A 359 4.52 -7.83 20.99
C LYS A 359 5.16 -9.03 20.28
N ALA A 360 6.48 -9.12 20.24
CA ALA A 360 7.20 -10.23 19.60
C ALA A 360 7.19 -11.54 20.43
N GLN A 361 6.88 -11.48 21.73
CA GLN A 361 6.81 -12.66 22.61
C GLN A 361 5.40 -13.26 22.74
N ALA A 362 4.36 -12.57 22.25
CA ALA A 362 2.98 -13.08 22.27
C ALA A 362 2.62 -13.94 21.04
N THR A 363 3.45 -13.95 20.00
CA THR A 363 3.20 -14.66 18.73
C THR A 363 4.04 -15.93 18.55
N ALA A 364 4.91 -16.29 19.51
CA ALA A 364 5.74 -17.49 19.45
C ALA A 364 5.14 -18.72 20.17
N ILE A 365 3.92 -18.61 20.71
CA ILE A 365 3.21 -19.72 21.38
C ILE A 365 1.86 -19.95 20.68
N SER A 366 1.87 -20.24 19.39
CA SER A 366 0.71 -20.85 18.72
C SER A 366 1.11 -21.46 17.37
N GLU A 367 2.21 -22.21 17.31
CA GLU A 367 2.50 -23.01 16.12
C GLU A 367 3.36 -24.23 16.47
N LYS A 368 2.82 -25.11 17.29
CA LYS A 368 3.28 -26.50 17.36
C LYS A 368 2.11 -27.40 17.74
N GLY A 369 1.39 -27.86 16.73
CA GLY A 369 0.39 -28.91 16.92
C GLY A 369 -0.75 -28.92 15.90
N LYS A 370 -0.46 -29.22 14.62
CA LYS A 370 -1.41 -29.99 13.79
C LYS A 370 -0.80 -30.45 12.47
N THR A 371 -0.48 -31.75 12.38
CA THR A 371 -0.42 -32.49 11.12
C THR A 371 -0.84 -33.95 11.36
N ARG A 372 -1.55 -34.49 10.36
CA ARG A 372 -2.17 -35.82 10.16
C ARG A 372 -3.58 -36.03 10.77
N SER A 373 -4.64 -36.08 9.94
CA SER A 373 -5.15 -37.21 9.09
C SER A 373 -5.96 -38.19 9.97
N SER A 374 -7.12 -38.76 9.63
CA SER A 374 -7.81 -39.06 8.36
C SER A 374 -9.25 -39.55 8.66
N SER A 375 -10.13 -39.49 7.65
CA SER A 375 -11.20 -40.44 7.26
C SER A 375 -12.35 -40.87 8.22
N THR A 376 -13.56 -40.43 7.84
CA THR A 376 -14.80 -41.20 7.57
C THR A 376 -15.08 -42.55 8.24
N LEU A 377 -16.20 -42.64 8.99
CA LEU A 377 -17.25 -43.65 8.85
C LEU A 377 -18.54 -43.16 9.53
N GLY A 378 -19.71 -43.39 8.92
CA GLY A 378 -21.02 -42.97 9.45
C GLY A 378 -21.59 -43.95 10.49
N GLU A 379 -22.69 -43.53 11.14
CA GLU A 379 -23.93 -44.30 11.41
C GLU A 379 -24.84 -43.50 12.38
N GLU A 380 -26.09 -43.33 11.97
CA GLU A 380 -27.37 -43.22 12.71
C GLU A 380 -27.66 -42.26 13.91
N THR A 381 -28.69 -41.44 13.65
CA THR A 381 -29.98 -41.21 14.37
C THR A 381 -30.09 -40.57 15.77
N ASN A 382 -31.18 -39.77 15.85
CA ASN A 382 -31.96 -39.31 17.01
C ASN A 382 -31.51 -38.04 17.77
N ALA A 383 -32.21 -36.94 17.44
CA ALA A 383 -32.70 -35.96 18.43
C ALA A 383 -33.95 -36.55 19.15
N PRO A 384 -34.55 -35.95 20.20
CA PRO A 384 -34.27 -34.65 20.84
C PRO A 384 -34.20 -34.70 22.38
N GLY A 385 -33.73 -33.64 23.05
CA GLY A 385 -33.78 -33.58 24.52
C GLY A 385 -33.19 -32.35 25.19
N VAL A 386 -34.02 -31.31 25.29
CA VAL A 386 -34.14 -30.27 26.33
C VAL A 386 -33.06 -30.15 27.44
N ARG A 387 -32.52 -28.92 27.53
CA ARG A 387 -32.06 -28.12 28.69
C ARG A 387 -32.00 -28.78 30.09
N TYR A 388 -30.86 -28.58 30.74
CA TYR A 388 -30.78 -28.20 32.16
C TYR A 388 -29.74 -27.08 32.38
N GLU A 389 -30.17 -25.99 33.01
CA GLU A 389 -29.38 -24.90 33.59
C GLU A 389 -29.12 -25.23 35.07
N LEU A 390 -27.86 -25.18 35.51
CA LEU A 390 -27.40 -25.01 36.90
C LEU A 390 -25.86 -24.88 36.78
N GLY A 391 -25.20 -23.77 37.07
CA GLY A 391 -25.29 -22.98 38.29
C GLY A 391 -24.20 -23.44 39.26
N GLY A 392 -23.10 -22.69 39.37
CA GLY A 392 -22.29 -22.68 40.60
C GLY A 392 -20.80 -23.03 40.51
N ARG A 393 -19.99 -21.96 40.51
CA ARG A 393 -18.93 -21.68 41.49
C ARG A 393 -17.73 -22.63 41.64
N LYS A 394 -16.57 -22.08 41.25
CA LYS A 394 -15.24 -22.07 41.93
C LYS A 394 -14.85 -23.31 42.77
N SER A 395 -13.71 -23.91 42.45
CA SER A 395 -12.47 -23.76 43.25
C SER A 395 -11.29 -24.50 42.62
N ALA A 396 -10.15 -23.84 42.64
CA ALA A 396 -8.84 -24.39 42.36
C ALA A 396 -8.41 -25.41 43.43
N ARG A 397 -7.68 -26.44 43.02
CA ARG A 397 -6.82 -27.25 43.89
C ARG A 397 -5.59 -27.67 43.09
N GLU A 398 -4.41 -27.36 43.63
CA GLU A 398 -3.12 -27.83 43.15
C GLU A 398 -2.74 -29.18 43.77
N LEU A 399 -2.04 -30.00 42.95
CA LEU A 399 -0.88 -30.91 43.16
C LEU A 399 -0.80 -31.83 44.40
N PRO A 400 -0.30 -33.09 44.29
CA PRO A 400 1.08 -33.44 43.85
C PRO A 400 1.11 -34.69 42.92
N GLY A 401 2.17 -35.27 42.37
CA GLY A 401 3.63 -35.19 42.50
C GLY A 401 4.21 -36.57 42.13
N ALA A 402 5.09 -36.60 41.13
CA ALA A 402 6.12 -37.59 40.74
C ALA A 402 5.93 -39.12 40.96
N GLY A 403 6.18 -39.87 39.88
CA GLY A 403 6.60 -41.28 39.90
C GLY A 403 7.28 -41.67 38.56
N PRO A 404 8.47 -42.30 38.53
CA PRO A 404 9.26 -42.43 37.30
C PRO A 404 9.33 -43.86 36.70
N VAL A 405 9.92 -43.92 35.51
CA VAL A 405 10.62 -45.05 34.84
C VAL A 405 9.78 -46.06 34.03
N ARG A 406 10.09 -46.18 32.72
CA ARG A 406 10.73 -47.38 32.11
C ARG A 406 10.95 -47.20 30.60
N GLU A 407 12.23 -47.16 30.21
CA GLU A 407 12.73 -47.48 28.88
C GLU A 407 12.60 -49.00 28.63
N LEU A 408 12.30 -49.37 27.40
CA LEU A 408 12.51 -50.71 26.86
C LEU A 408 12.96 -50.57 25.40
N ASP A 409 14.17 -51.04 25.16
CA ASP A 409 14.86 -51.16 23.88
C ASP A 409 14.22 -52.21 22.96
N GLY A 410 14.42 -51.98 21.65
CA GLY A 410 14.81 -53.01 20.68
C GLY A 410 13.74 -53.97 20.16
N GLU A 411 13.45 -53.92 18.86
CA GLU A 411 14.03 -54.89 17.91
C GLU A 411 13.69 -54.56 16.44
N SER A 412 14.64 -54.92 15.60
CA SER A 412 14.72 -54.91 14.14
C SER A 412 13.66 -55.77 13.43
N LEU A 413 13.48 -55.52 12.12
CA LEU A 413 13.41 -56.48 10.98
C LEU A 413 12.92 -55.68 9.74
N GLN A 414 13.78 -55.37 8.78
CA GLN A 414 14.26 -56.16 7.64
C GLN A 414 13.41 -55.95 6.36
N GLU A 415 14.08 -55.38 5.36
CA GLU A 415 13.63 -55.20 3.97
C GLU A 415 13.32 -56.52 3.27
N VAL A 416 12.33 -56.52 2.38
CA VAL A 416 12.20 -57.51 1.30
C VAL A 416 11.94 -56.77 -0.01
N ASP A 417 12.73 -57.21 -0.98
CA ASP A 417 12.98 -56.69 -2.31
C ASP A 417 12.09 -57.36 -3.38
N GLU A 418 12.08 -56.73 -4.56
CA GLU A 418 11.83 -57.24 -5.91
C GLU A 418 10.49 -57.89 -6.34
N GLY A 419 10.01 -57.52 -7.53
CA GLY A 419 9.02 -58.35 -8.25
C GLY A 419 8.26 -57.80 -9.46
N ARG A 420 8.98 -57.32 -10.49
CA ARG A 420 8.66 -57.23 -11.94
C ARG A 420 7.25 -57.61 -12.54
N LEU A 421 6.84 -56.70 -13.46
CA LEU A 421 6.32 -56.90 -14.85
C LEU A 421 5.02 -57.69 -15.11
N TYR A 422 4.06 -57.09 -15.85
CA TYR A 422 3.83 -57.29 -17.31
C TYR A 422 2.55 -56.55 -17.79
N PHE A 423 2.69 -55.73 -18.85
CA PHE A 423 1.81 -55.45 -20.00
C PHE A 423 0.27 -55.39 -19.84
N ARG A 424 -0.38 -54.36 -20.41
CA ARG A 424 -0.80 -54.32 -21.84
C ARG A 424 -1.64 -53.06 -22.17
N ASP A 425 -1.38 -52.54 -23.37
CA ASP A 425 -2.07 -51.45 -24.08
C ASP A 425 -3.61 -51.59 -24.18
N GLN A 426 -4.31 -50.45 -24.21
CA GLN A 426 -5.22 -50.07 -25.31
C GLN A 426 -5.80 -48.64 -25.14
N LYS A 427 -5.72 -47.87 -26.23
CA LYS A 427 -6.45 -46.62 -26.57
C LYS A 427 -6.87 -46.78 -28.05
N PRO A 428 -7.64 -45.88 -28.71
CA PRO A 428 -8.75 -44.98 -28.35
C PRO A 428 -10.02 -45.21 -29.24
N ALA A 429 -11.14 -44.54 -28.91
CA ALA A 429 -12.13 -43.94 -29.83
C ALA A 429 -13.37 -43.52 -28.98
N SER A 430 -14.25 -42.58 -29.30
CA SER A 430 -14.42 -41.51 -30.30
C SER A 430 -15.81 -40.89 -29.99
N ALA A 431 -16.03 -39.66 -30.44
CA ALA A 431 -17.32 -39.02 -30.74
C ALA A 431 -18.20 -38.43 -29.61
N SER A 432 -18.23 -37.09 -29.58
CA SER A 432 -19.43 -36.28 -29.31
C SER A 432 -20.42 -36.39 -30.49
N PRO A 433 -21.73 -36.02 -30.38
CA PRO A 433 -22.11 -34.60 -30.38
C PRO A 433 -23.39 -34.19 -29.61
N MET A 434 -23.44 -32.89 -29.30
CA MET A 434 -24.56 -31.93 -29.29
C MET A 434 -25.98 -32.38 -28.87
N GLY A 435 -26.49 -31.74 -27.81
CA GLY A 435 -27.91 -31.63 -27.50
C GLY A 435 -28.26 -30.19 -27.06
N ARG A 436 -29.03 -29.50 -27.89
CA ARG A 436 -29.68 -28.20 -27.68
C ARG A 436 -31.09 -28.48 -27.16
N PHE A 437 -31.55 -27.83 -26.09
CA PHE A 437 -32.99 -27.78 -25.77
C PHE A 437 -33.36 -26.46 -25.09
N GLU A 438 -34.47 -25.91 -25.59
CA GLU A 438 -35.09 -24.64 -25.23
C GLU A 438 -35.91 -24.73 -23.93
N LEU A 439 -36.10 -23.57 -23.31
CA LEU A 439 -36.98 -23.30 -22.16
C LEU A 439 -38.47 -23.39 -22.54
N PRO A 440 -39.32 -23.60 -21.54
CA PRO A 440 -40.49 -22.77 -21.30
C PRO A 440 -40.26 -21.73 -20.19
#